data_AF-A0A7S8RH30-F1
#
_entry.id   AF-A0A7S8RH30-F1
#
_cell.length_a   1.000
_cell.length_b   1.000
_cell.length_c   1.000
_cell.angle_alpha   90.00
_cell.angle_beta   90.00
_cell.angle_gamma   90.00
#
_symmetry.space_group_name_H-M   'P 1'
#
loop_
_entity.id
_entity.type
_entity.pdbx_description
1 polymer ?
#
loop_
_entity_poly.entity_id
_entity_poly.type
_entity_poly.pdbx_seq_one_letter_code
_entity_poly.pdbx_strand_id
1 'polypeptide(L)'
;MNNRRFTATLLAGAVALAALTGCTATATAGSLTSSPSASTSGSSDTVLPVDANPIVNDSSTPGLSVTYAAVEDNVDQATGQAISDQLELTIANATSTDVSGLEVFYTMTDATTGQSESYYQDLGALTVPAGSDVTVYFDNGTGTGTGAGHYPENTFSLYRSSSNQVDFTIEVSTPGLAPATAIATKGVGTGEVAD
;
A
#
# COMPACT_ATOMS: atom_id res chain seq x y z
N MET A 1 3.60 44.30 -31.77
CA MET A 1 3.11 44.13 -33.15
C MET A 1 4.01 43.11 -33.84
N ASN A 2 3.39 42.22 -34.64
CA ASN A 2 3.97 41.12 -35.43
C ASN A 2 4.51 39.87 -34.69
N ASN A 3 4.17 38.64 -35.06
CA ASN A 3 3.13 38.12 -35.96
C ASN A 3 2.94 36.62 -35.68
N ARG A 4 1.68 36.20 -35.59
CA ARG A 4 1.23 34.81 -35.56
C ARG A 4 1.41 34.16 -36.93
N ARG A 5 1.81 32.88 -36.99
CA ARG A 5 1.35 31.95 -38.04
C ARG A 5 1.06 30.57 -37.47
N PHE A 6 -0.18 30.16 -37.69
CA PHE A 6 -0.79 28.86 -37.44
C PHE A 6 -0.21 27.81 -38.40
N THR A 7 -0.14 26.56 -37.95
CA THR A 7 -0.06 25.41 -38.87
C THR A 7 -0.99 24.33 -38.33
N ALA A 8 -2.03 24.04 -39.11
CA ALA A 8 -2.98 22.97 -38.90
C ALA A 8 -2.44 21.70 -39.57
N THR A 9 -2.68 20.54 -38.97
CA THR A 9 -2.58 19.26 -39.67
C THR A 9 -3.69 18.35 -39.17
N LEU A 10 -4.73 18.21 -40.01
CA LEU A 10 -5.73 17.14 -39.97
C LEU A 10 -5.06 15.82 -40.35
N LEU A 11 -5.40 14.73 -39.66
CA LEU A 11 -5.42 13.41 -40.29
C LEU A 11 -6.61 12.60 -39.75
N ALA A 12 -7.49 12.25 -40.68
CA ALA A 12 -8.62 11.34 -40.50
C ALA A 12 -8.14 9.88 -40.63
N GLY A 13 -8.78 8.96 -39.91
CA GLY A 13 -8.56 7.52 -40.05
C GLY A 13 -9.79 6.75 -39.59
N ALA A 14 -10.52 6.19 -40.56
CA ALA A 14 -11.83 5.57 -40.43
C ALA A 14 -11.75 4.03 -40.30
N VAL A 15 -12.72 3.49 -39.55
CA VAL A 15 -13.46 2.22 -39.76
C VAL A 15 -12.69 0.90 -39.91
N ALA A 16 -13.02 -0.05 -39.01
CA ALA A 16 -13.12 -1.46 -39.37
C ALA A 16 -14.28 -2.13 -38.59
N LEU A 17 -15.33 -2.50 -39.32
CA LEU A 17 -16.41 -3.40 -38.92
C LEU A 17 -15.93 -4.83 -39.15
N ALA A 18 -16.01 -5.71 -38.15
CA ALA A 18 -15.83 -7.15 -38.33
C ALA A 18 -17.07 -7.89 -37.79
N ALA A 19 -17.88 -8.39 -38.71
CA ALA A 19 -18.95 -9.33 -38.45
C ALA A 19 -18.34 -10.74 -38.28
N LEU A 20 -18.74 -11.48 -37.24
CA LEU A 20 -18.58 -12.93 -37.19
C LEU A 20 -19.95 -13.61 -37.09
N THR A 21 -20.20 -14.40 -38.12
CA THR A 21 -21.33 -15.28 -38.34
C THR A 21 -21.10 -16.62 -37.62
N GLY A 22 -22.14 -17.11 -36.93
CA GLY A 22 -22.49 -18.53 -36.88
C GLY A 22 -21.81 -19.39 -35.81
N CYS A 23 -22.65 -20.01 -34.96
CA CYS A 23 -22.65 -21.46 -34.72
C CYS A 23 -23.88 -21.80 -33.86
N THR A 24 -24.86 -22.49 -34.46
CA THR A 24 -25.96 -23.15 -33.76
C THR A 24 -25.46 -24.45 -33.13
N ALA A 25 -25.58 -24.57 -31.81
CA ALA A 25 -25.37 -25.82 -31.09
C ALA A 25 -26.63 -26.15 -30.28
N THR A 26 -27.32 -27.20 -30.70
CA THR A 26 -28.37 -27.89 -29.95
C THR A 26 -27.71 -29.03 -29.16
N ALA A 27 -27.73 -28.98 -27.84
CA ALA A 27 -27.61 -30.19 -27.01
C ALA A 27 -28.08 -29.94 -25.55
N THR A 28 -29.14 -30.67 -25.21
CA THR A 28 -29.39 -31.38 -23.95
C THR A 28 -29.48 -30.59 -22.64
N ALA A 29 -30.71 -30.58 -22.11
CA ALA A 29 -31.04 -30.24 -20.73
C ALA A 29 -30.24 -31.12 -19.74
N GLY A 30 -29.28 -30.49 -19.04
CA GLY A 30 -28.67 -30.99 -17.82
C GLY A 30 -29.28 -30.26 -16.63
N SER A 31 -29.68 -31.03 -15.62
CA SER A 31 -30.38 -30.62 -14.42
C SER A 31 -29.72 -29.44 -13.69
N LEU A 32 -30.53 -28.43 -13.39
CA LEU A 32 -30.14 -27.25 -12.61
C LEU A 32 -29.85 -27.64 -11.15
N THR A 33 -28.57 -27.70 -10.78
CA THR A 33 -28.16 -27.42 -9.40
C THR A 33 -27.57 -26.01 -9.40
N SER A 34 -28.38 -25.02 -9.06
CA SER A 34 -27.96 -23.63 -8.90
C SER A 34 -26.98 -23.54 -7.73
N SER A 35 -25.68 -23.64 -8.00
CA SER A 35 -24.68 -23.09 -7.10
C SER A 35 -24.75 -21.57 -7.24
N PRO A 36 -24.82 -20.78 -6.16
CA PRO A 36 -24.69 -19.35 -6.28
C PRO A 36 -23.25 -19.06 -6.72
N SER A 37 -23.05 -18.74 -8.00
CA SER A 37 -21.89 -17.96 -8.42
C SER A 37 -22.07 -16.59 -7.79
N ALA A 38 -21.40 -16.37 -6.66
CA ALA A 38 -21.19 -15.04 -6.14
C ALA A 38 -20.36 -14.27 -7.17
N SER A 39 -21.04 -13.45 -7.95
CA SER A 39 -20.42 -12.37 -8.70
C SER A 39 -19.86 -11.37 -7.69
N THR A 40 -18.59 -11.49 -7.31
CA THR A 40 -17.88 -10.40 -6.62
C THR A 40 -17.48 -9.36 -7.65
N SER A 41 -18.46 -8.54 -8.05
CA SER A 41 -18.20 -7.25 -8.66
C SER A 41 -17.83 -6.27 -7.55
N GLY A 42 -16.58 -5.80 -7.56
CA GLY A 42 -16.10 -4.66 -6.76
C GLY A 42 -15.59 -5.01 -5.37
N SER A 43 -14.41 -5.63 -5.27
CA SER A 43 -13.64 -5.59 -4.02
C SER A 43 -13.07 -4.18 -3.88
N SER A 44 -13.62 -3.38 -2.97
CA SER A 44 -12.83 -2.28 -2.41
C SER A 44 -11.64 -2.89 -1.67
N ASP A 45 -10.43 -2.42 -1.97
CA ASP A 45 -9.10 -2.80 -1.46
C ASP A 45 -8.94 -2.64 0.08
N THR A 46 -9.89 -3.15 0.87
CA THR A 46 -9.84 -3.05 2.33
C THR A 46 -8.87 -4.09 2.87
N VAL A 47 -7.72 -3.64 3.38
CA VAL A 47 -6.82 -4.49 4.17
C VAL A 47 -7.48 -4.82 5.51
N LEU A 48 -7.46 -6.11 5.88
CA LEU A 48 -8.10 -6.59 7.10
C LEU A 48 -7.07 -6.79 8.22
N PRO A 49 -7.46 -6.63 9.50
CA PRO A 49 -6.61 -6.99 10.61
C PRO A 49 -6.22 -8.47 10.61
N VAL A 50 -5.05 -8.77 11.18
CA VAL A 50 -4.54 -10.12 11.37
C VAL A 50 -4.34 -10.43 12.86
N ASP A 51 -4.53 -11.70 13.24
CA ASP A 51 -4.45 -12.13 14.64
C ASP A 51 -3.01 -12.33 15.14
N ALA A 52 -2.04 -12.53 14.24
CA ALA A 52 -0.65 -12.81 14.57
C ALA A 52 0.31 -12.33 13.47
N ASN A 53 1.57 -12.11 13.83
CA ASN A 53 2.64 -11.82 12.88
C ASN A 53 2.94 -13.07 12.03
N PRO A 54 2.70 -13.03 10.69
CA PRO A 54 3.01 -14.16 9.82
C PRO A 54 4.48 -14.19 9.36
N ILE A 55 5.27 -13.15 9.64
CA ILE A 55 6.69 -13.06 9.25
C ILE A 55 7.47 -14.20 9.91
N VAL A 56 8.19 -14.98 9.10
CA VAL A 56 9.11 -16.03 9.57
C VAL A 56 10.50 -15.74 9.03
N ASN A 57 11.31 -15.06 9.84
CA ASN A 57 12.69 -14.74 9.51
C ASN A 57 13.56 -14.80 10.77
N ASP A 58 14.49 -15.74 10.81
CA ASP A 58 15.43 -15.97 11.91
C ASP A 58 16.86 -15.50 11.58
N SER A 59 17.04 -14.81 10.45
CA SER A 59 18.35 -14.29 10.07
C SER A 59 18.87 -13.29 11.10
N SER A 60 20.17 -13.36 11.36
CA SER A 60 20.90 -12.37 12.16
C SER A 60 21.86 -11.53 11.32
N THR A 61 21.79 -11.64 9.98
CA THR A 61 22.69 -10.91 9.08
C THR A 61 22.29 -9.45 9.02
N PRO A 62 23.14 -8.49 9.43
CA PRO A 62 22.79 -7.09 9.38
C PRO A 62 22.68 -6.58 7.94
N GLY A 63 21.87 -5.54 7.71
CA GLY A 63 21.78 -4.90 6.41
C GLY A 63 20.50 -4.11 6.18
N LEU A 64 19.43 -4.45 6.88
CA LEU A 64 18.15 -3.74 6.82
C LEU A 64 17.98 -2.85 8.05
N SER A 65 17.44 -1.65 7.88
CA SER A 65 17.04 -0.77 8.98
C SER A 65 15.85 0.11 8.58
N VAL A 66 15.04 0.52 9.56
CA VAL A 66 14.04 1.57 9.39
C VAL A 66 14.62 2.86 9.95
N THR A 67 14.86 3.86 9.10
CA THR A 67 15.52 5.12 9.49
C THR A 67 14.52 6.22 9.83
N TYR A 68 13.27 6.07 9.40
CA TYR A 68 12.17 6.96 9.71
C TYR A 68 10.87 6.15 9.80
N ALA A 69 10.04 6.50 10.79
CA ALA A 69 8.69 6.01 10.94
C ALA A 69 7.81 7.11 11.54
N ALA A 70 6.68 7.41 10.91
CA ALA A 70 5.73 8.39 11.39
C ALA A 70 4.30 7.99 11.02
N VAL A 71 3.34 8.49 11.79
CA VAL A 71 1.90 8.30 11.58
C VAL A 71 1.10 9.60 11.73
N GLU A 72 1.76 10.69 12.11
CA GLU A 72 1.21 12.04 12.21
C GLU A 72 2.30 13.05 11.82
N ASP A 73 1.89 14.27 11.46
CA ASP A 73 2.76 15.36 11.03
C ASP A 73 3.64 14.94 9.83
N ASN A 74 3.10 14.08 8.97
CA ASN A 74 3.82 13.53 7.84
C ASN A 74 4.22 14.64 6.85
N VAL A 75 5.41 14.49 6.27
CA VAL A 75 5.93 15.39 5.23
C VAL A 75 6.44 14.56 4.05
N ASP A 76 6.19 15.03 2.84
CA ASP A 76 6.79 14.45 1.64
C ASP A 76 8.31 14.67 1.70
N GLN A 77 9.08 13.59 1.78
CA GLN A 77 10.53 13.66 1.99
C GLN A 77 11.30 14.33 0.84
N ALA A 78 10.72 14.39 -0.36
CA ALA A 78 11.35 15.01 -1.53
C ALA A 78 11.15 16.54 -1.54
N THR A 79 10.03 17.03 -1.03
CA THR A 79 9.61 18.44 -1.14
C THR A 79 9.51 19.16 0.21
N GLY A 80 9.49 18.42 1.32
CA GLY A 80 9.27 18.91 2.68
C GLY A 80 7.87 19.46 2.92
N GLN A 81 6.92 19.23 2.02
CA GLN A 81 5.54 19.68 2.18
C GLN A 81 4.79 18.74 3.11
N ALA A 82 3.92 19.29 3.96
CA ALA A 82 3.00 18.48 4.75
C ALA A 82 2.11 17.62 3.83
N ILE A 83 1.96 16.36 4.19
CA ILE A 83 1.03 15.41 3.58
C ILE A 83 0.00 14.96 4.62
N SER A 84 -1.03 14.24 4.18
CA SER A 84 -2.02 13.68 5.09
C SER A 84 -1.37 12.71 6.09
N ASP A 85 -1.89 12.66 7.31
CA ASP A 85 -1.41 11.72 8.31
C ASP A 85 -1.66 10.27 7.88
N GLN A 86 -0.59 9.49 7.85
CA GLN A 86 -0.55 8.12 7.35
C GLN A 86 0.68 7.40 7.89
N LEU A 87 0.64 6.06 7.96
CA LEU A 87 1.86 5.33 8.25
C LEU A 87 2.86 5.52 7.10
N GLU A 88 4.01 6.09 7.43
CA GLU A 88 5.12 6.35 6.53
C GLU A 88 6.39 5.72 7.11
N LEU A 89 7.13 4.98 6.29
CA LEU A 89 8.38 4.33 6.68
C LEU A 89 9.48 4.63 5.67
N THR A 90 10.68 4.99 6.13
CA THR A 90 11.90 4.97 5.29
C THR A 90 12.73 3.75 5.65
N ILE A 91 12.93 2.88 4.67
CA ILE A 91 13.62 1.60 4.80
C ILE A 91 14.97 1.71 4.09
N ALA A 92 16.06 1.48 4.82
CA ALA A 92 17.42 1.56 4.31
C ALA A 92 18.05 0.17 4.15
N ASN A 93 18.77 0.00 3.04
CA ASN A 93 19.57 -1.17 2.71
C ASN A 93 21.06 -0.81 2.74
N ALA A 94 21.76 -1.24 3.80
CA ALA A 94 23.19 -1.02 3.97
C ALA A 94 24.08 -2.05 3.27
N THR A 95 23.48 -3.02 2.56
CA THR A 95 24.24 -4.06 1.85
C THR A 95 24.76 -3.57 0.49
N SER A 96 25.65 -4.33 -0.13
CA SER A 96 26.19 -4.06 -1.47
C SER A 96 25.33 -4.62 -2.61
N THR A 97 24.13 -5.14 -2.31
CA THR A 97 23.21 -5.74 -3.27
C THR A 97 21.81 -5.18 -3.06
N ASP A 98 21.02 -5.10 -4.13
CA ASP A 98 19.61 -4.72 -4.03
C ASP A 98 18.84 -5.73 -3.15
N VAL A 99 17.92 -5.22 -2.34
CA VAL A 99 17.08 -6.01 -1.44
C VAL A 99 15.64 -5.95 -1.94
N SER A 100 14.97 -7.11 -2.01
CA SER A 100 13.59 -7.25 -2.47
C SER A 100 12.84 -8.31 -1.64
N GLY A 101 11.54 -8.47 -1.88
CA GLY A 101 10.71 -9.36 -1.04
C GLY A 101 10.58 -8.81 0.37
N LEU A 102 10.35 -7.51 0.48
CA LEU A 102 10.10 -6.87 1.77
C LEU A 102 8.66 -7.16 2.22
N GLU A 103 8.51 -7.37 3.50
CA GLU A 103 7.23 -7.53 4.18
C GLU A 103 7.21 -6.67 5.44
N VAL A 104 6.04 -6.16 5.80
CA VAL A 104 5.84 -5.31 6.97
C VAL A 104 4.73 -5.89 7.83
N PHE A 105 4.99 -6.02 9.12
CA PHE A 105 3.99 -6.28 10.13
C PHE A 105 3.98 -5.12 11.11
N TYR A 106 2.80 -4.63 11.47
CA TYR A 106 2.69 -3.61 12.50
C TYR A 106 1.49 -3.83 13.40
N THR A 107 1.65 -3.49 14.67
CA THR A 107 0.60 -3.51 15.69
C THR A 107 0.35 -2.10 16.19
N MET A 108 -0.89 -1.65 16.08
CA MET A 108 -1.42 -0.46 16.72
C MET A 108 -1.89 -0.83 18.13
N THR A 109 -1.61 -0.01 19.14
CA THR A 109 -2.13 -0.17 20.50
C THR A 109 -2.62 1.16 21.03
N ASP A 110 -3.89 1.21 21.43
CA ASP A 110 -4.45 2.36 22.14
C ASP A 110 -3.92 2.37 23.58
N ALA A 111 -3.14 3.38 23.91
CA ALA A 111 -2.42 3.45 25.18
C ALA A 111 -3.36 3.61 26.40
N THR A 112 -4.62 4.00 26.19
CA THR A 112 -5.60 4.21 27.27
C THR A 112 -6.44 2.96 27.52
N THR A 113 -6.92 2.32 26.47
CA THR A 113 -7.83 1.17 26.56
C THR A 113 -7.10 -0.17 26.52
N GLY A 114 -5.86 -0.19 26.02
CA GLY A 114 -5.08 -1.41 25.79
C GLY A 114 -5.60 -2.25 24.62
N GLN A 115 -6.52 -1.73 23.81
CA GLN A 115 -6.96 -2.41 22.58
C GLN A 115 -5.83 -2.40 21.56
N SER A 116 -5.65 -3.52 20.86
CA SER A 116 -4.65 -3.66 19.83
C SER A 116 -5.25 -4.19 18.54
N GLU A 117 -4.68 -3.75 17.42
CA GLU A 117 -5.04 -4.15 16.08
C GLU A 117 -3.76 -4.30 15.26
N SER A 118 -3.61 -5.39 14.50
CA SER A 118 -2.39 -5.66 13.73
C SER A 118 -2.67 -5.86 12.26
N TYR A 119 -1.68 -5.53 11.43
CA TYR A 119 -1.76 -5.65 9.99
C TYR A 119 -0.46 -6.25 9.44
N TYR A 120 -0.61 -6.97 8.34
CA TYR A 120 0.50 -7.49 7.56
C TYR A 120 0.38 -6.99 6.12
N GLN A 121 1.50 -6.56 5.55
CA GLN A 121 1.58 -6.13 4.17
C GLN A 121 2.82 -6.73 3.51
N ASP A 122 2.59 -7.52 2.47
CA ASP A 122 3.62 -7.87 1.50
C ASP A 122 3.90 -6.64 0.63
N LEU A 123 5.15 -6.17 0.60
CA LEU A 123 5.55 -5.01 -0.22
C LEU A 123 5.88 -5.40 -1.67
N GLY A 124 5.80 -6.69 -1.99
CA GLY A 124 5.80 -7.25 -3.34
C GLY A 124 7.05 -6.89 -4.13
N ALA A 125 6.86 -6.12 -5.21
CA ALA A 125 7.89 -5.74 -6.17
C ALA A 125 8.83 -4.61 -5.70
N LEU A 126 8.64 -4.09 -4.47
CA LEU A 126 9.52 -3.08 -3.92
C LEU A 126 10.96 -3.60 -3.87
N THR A 127 11.88 -2.77 -4.34
CA THR A 127 13.32 -3.02 -4.28
C THR A 127 13.97 -1.83 -3.61
N VAL A 128 14.80 -2.08 -2.59
CA VAL A 128 15.67 -1.09 -1.98
C VAL A 128 17.06 -1.23 -2.58
N PRO A 129 17.54 -0.27 -3.39
CA PRO A 129 18.84 -0.39 -4.03
C PRO A 129 19.98 -0.52 -3.01
N ALA A 130 21.07 -1.17 -3.42
CA ALA A 130 22.28 -1.28 -2.60
C ALA A 130 22.73 0.08 -2.05
N GLY A 131 22.98 0.17 -0.75
CA GLY A 131 23.47 1.38 -0.08
C GLY A 131 22.50 2.56 -0.10
N SER A 132 21.22 2.35 -0.39
CA SER A 132 20.19 3.40 -0.51
C SER A 132 19.01 3.16 0.44
N ASP A 133 18.07 4.10 0.47
CA ASP A 133 16.80 3.98 1.15
C ASP A 133 15.61 4.19 0.19
N VAL A 134 14.42 3.81 0.66
CA VAL A 134 13.15 4.09 0.01
C VAL A 134 12.09 4.42 1.06
N THR A 135 11.26 5.40 0.77
CA THR A 135 10.08 5.71 1.60
C THR A 135 8.84 5.02 1.04
N VAL A 136 8.06 4.43 1.94
CA VAL A 136 6.77 3.82 1.65
C VAL A 136 5.67 4.43 2.51
N TYR A 137 4.45 4.36 1.99
CA TYR A 137 3.27 5.07 2.42
C TYR A 137 2.09 4.07 2.48
N PHE A 138 1.35 4.06 3.58
CA PHE A 138 0.15 3.25 3.73
C PHE A 138 -1.06 4.19 3.73
N ASP A 139 -1.63 4.44 2.54
CA ASP A 139 -2.57 5.54 2.32
C ASP A 139 -3.67 5.24 1.29
N ASN A 140 -3.78 3.98 0.81
CA ASN A 140 -4.67 3.59 -0.29
C ASN A 140 -4.43 4.38 -1.60
N GLY A 141 -3.29 5.06 -1.73
CA GLY A 141 -2.94 5.84 -2.90
C GLY A 141 -2.64 4.97 -4.11
N THR A 142 -3.13 5.36 -5.27
CA THR A 142 -2.67 4.82 -6.55
C THR A 142 -1.50 5.67 -7.00
N GLY A 143 -0.27 5.21 -6.74
CA GLY A 143 0.94 5.93 -7.18
C GLY A 143 0.84 6.32 -8.66
N THR A 144 0.97 7.61 -9.00
CA THR A 144 1.14 8.04 -10.40
C THR A 144 2.63 8.34 -10.62
N GLY A 145 3.26 7.58 -11.52
CA GLY A 145 4.73 7.48 -11.65
C GLY A 145 5.21 6.10 -11.19
N THR A 146 6.47 5.96 -10.76
CA THR A 146 6.85 4.92 -9.79
C THR A 146 5.96 5.08 -8.54
N GLY A 147 4.72 4.63 -8.41
CA GLY A 147 4.20 3.30 -8.71
C GLY A 147 4.66 2.29 -7.65
N ALA A 148 5.84 2.49 -7.09
CA ALA A 148 6.43 1.71 -6.02
C ALA A 148 6.34 2.54 -4.73
N GLY A 149 5.80 1.97 -3.66
CA GLY A 149 5.86 2.57 -2.33
C GLY A 149 4.53 3.00 -1.71
N HIS A 150 3.40 2.96 -2.42
CA HIS A 150 2.08 3.16 -1.79
C HIS A 150 1.37 1.82 -1.58
N TYR A 151 0.79 1.63 -0.40
CA TYR A 151 0.16 0.41 0.07
C TYR A 151 -1.22 0.69 0.68
N PRO A 152 -2.14 -0.29 0.67
CA PRO A 152 -3.45 -0.09 1.25
C PRO A 152 -3.36 0.09 2.78
N GLU A 153 -4.28 0.89 3.31
CA GLU A 153 -4.53 1.03 4.75
C GLU A 153 -5.99 0.72 5.05
N ASN A 154 -6.28 0.29 6.28
CA ASN A 154 -7.65 0.15 6.73
C ASN A 154 -8.12 1.49 7.29
N THR A 155 -9.04 2.14 6.58
CA THR A 155 -9.63 3.43 7.00
C THR A 155 -10.53 3.32 8.23
N PHE A 156 -10.89 2.10 8.64
CA PHE A 156 -11.64 1.81 9.87
C PHE A 156 -10.76 1.32 11.02
N SER A 157 -9.44 1.42 10.88
CA SER A 157 -8.46 0.96 11.88
C SER A 157 -8.56 1.70 13.22
N LEU A 158 -7.91 1.15 14.24
CA LEU A 158 -7.72 1.78 15.54
C LEU A 158 -7.04 3.16 15.42
N TYR A 159 -6.08 3.29 14.49
CA TYR A 159 -5.41 4.55 14.16
C TYR A 159 -6.40 5.65 13.75
N ARG A 160 -7.36 5.32 12.88
CA ARG A 160 -8.36 6.28 12.39
C ARG A 160 -9.50 6.51 13.39
N SER A 161 -9.84 5.52 14.21
CA SER A 161 -11.03 5.57 15.08
C SER A 161 -10.77 6.01 16.52
N SER A 162 -9.56 5.83 17.07
CA SER A 162 -9.26 6.21 18.45
C SER A 162 -8.98 7.70 18.60
N SER A 163 -9.56 8.32 19.63
CA SER A 163 -9.20 9.68 20.09
C SER A 163 -8.02 9.71 21.06
N ASN A 164 -7.53 8.56 21.51
CA ASN A 164 -6.40 8.46 22.42
C ASN A 164 -5.08 8.39 21.63
N GLN A 165 -3.97 8.41 22.37
CA GLN A 165 -2.67 8.01 21.81
C GLN A 165 -2.76 6.58 21.26
N VAL A 166 -2.20 6.38 20.08
CA VAL A 166 -2.04 5.05 19.46
C VAL A 166 -0.57 4.83 19.14
N ASP A 167 0.02 3.82 19.77
CA ASP A 167 1.41 3.44 19.55
C ASP A 167 1.51 2.33 18.52
N PHE A 168 2.47 2.47 17.61
CA PHE A 168 2.78 1.50 16.56
C PHE A 168 4.08 0.79 16.91
N THR A 169 4.05 -0.53 16.92
CA THR A 169 5.26 -1.37 16.84
C THR A 169 5.34 -1.95 15.45
N ILE A 170 6.44 -1.71 14.75
CA ILE A 170 6.61 -2.05 13.34
C ILE A 170 7.81 -3.01 13.19
N GLU A 171 7.63 -4.05 12.41
CA GLU A 171 8.66 -4.98 11.96
C GLU A 171 8.71 -4.97 10.43
N VAL A 172 9.89 -4.77 9.86
CA VAL A 172 10.18 -4.88 8.43
C VAL A 172 11.15 -6.03 8.24
N SER A 173 10.81 -6.97 7.37
CA SER A 173 11.60 -8.17 7.10
C SER A 173 11.88 -8.33 5.61
N THR A 174 12.97 -9.03 5.30
CA THR A 174 13.33 -9.49 3.96
C THR A 174 14.18 -10.75 4.08
N PRO A 175 14.09 -11.71 3.14
CA PRO A 175 14.87 -12.94 3.21
C PRO A 175 16.39 -12.70 3.35
N GLY A 176 17.00 -13.40 4.31
CA GLY A 176 18.46 -13.43 4.46
C GLY A 176 19.05 -12.27 5.27
N LEU A 177 18.29 -11.22 5.58
CA LEU A 177 18.71 -10.16 6.49
C LEU A 177 17.89 -10.16 7.78
N ALA A 178 18.49 -9.69 8.87
CA ALA A 178 17.81 -9.54 10.15
C ALA A 178 16.63 -8.56 10.02
N PRO A 179 15.46 -8.88 10.61
CA PRO A 179 14.35 -7.94 10.66
C PRO A 179 14.75 -6.61 11.32
N ALA A 180 14.24 -5.51 10.78
CA ALA A 180 14.35 -4.19 11.33
C ALA A 180 13.08 -3.84 12.10
N THR A 181 13.21 -3.11 13.21
CA THR A 181 12.05 -2.66 14.00
C THR A 181 12.03 -1.15 14.11
N ALA A 182 10.83 -0.59 14.22
CA ALA A 182 10.61 0.82 14.46
C ALA A 182 9.37 1.02 15.34
N ILE A 183 9.25 2.24 15.86
CA ILE A 183 8.07 2.72 16.57
C ILE A 183 7.60 4.01 15.92
N ALA A 184 6.29 4.21 15.91
CA ALA A 184 5.65 5.48 15.58
C ALA A 184 4.51 5.71 16.57
N THR A 185 4.13 6.96 16.78
CA THR A 185 3.08 7.30 17.74
C THR A 185 2.17 8.34 17.13
N LYS A 186 0.87 8.05 17.18
CA LYS A 186 -0.19 9.02 17.03
C LYS A 186 -0.45 9.66 18.39
N GLY A 187 -0.39 10.98 18.49
CA GLY A 187 -0.69 11.72 19.71
C GLY A 187 -2.15 11.60 20.14
N VAL A 188 -2.46 12.18 21.31
CA VAL A 188 -3.85 12.34 21.74
C VAL A 188 -4.49 13.42 20.85
N GLY A 189 -5.48 13.02 20.05
CA GLY A 189 -6.26 13.98 19.26
C GLY A 189 -7.33 14.66 20.10
N THR A 190 -7.79 15.85 19.68
CA THR A 190 -8.95 16.52 20.29
C THR A 190 -10.30 15.92 19.84
N GLY A 191 -10.30 14.75 19.20
CA GLY A 191 -11.41 14.26 18.40
C GLY A 191 -11.58 15.15 17.17
N GLU A 192 -11.00 14.75 16.04
CA GLU A 192 -11.34 15.41 14.78
C GLU A 192 -12.82 15.16 14.53
N VAL A 193 -13.62 16.20 14.75
CA VAL A 193 -14.99 16.24 14.28
C VAL A 193 -14.87 16.38 12.78
N ALA A 194 -15.25 15.33 12.03
CA ALA A 194 -15.44 15.44 10.59
C ALA A 194 -16.29 16.69 10.29
N ASP A 195 -15.83 17.53 9.35
CA ASP A 195 -16.57 18.74 8.95
C ASP A 195 -17.89 18.40 8.22
#